data_AF-A0A1Q7MGK8-F1
#
_entry.id   AF-A0A1Q7MGK8-F1
#
_cell.length_a   1.000
_cell.length_b   1.000
_cell.length_c   1.000
_cell.angle_alpha   90.00
_cell.angle_beta   90.00
_cell.angle_gamma   90.00
#
_symmetry.space_group_name_H-M   'P 1'
#
loop_
_entity.id
_entity.type
_entity.pdbx_description
1 polymer ?
#
loop_
_entity_poly.entity_id
_entity_poly.type
_entity_poly.pdbx_seq_one_letter_code
_entity_poly.pdbx_strand_id
1 'polypeptide(L)'
;MPSQKKPISKPIKRIRILVAKPGLDGHDRGALILTRAFRDAGMEVIYTGFLATPEQVAQMAIDEDVDVVAMSLLNGAHMTAFPKVAKLIREKGGDDILLVGGGIIPDEDKPLLEKQGITGNFGPGTPLKTIIGHVESVVSERDSKKKR
;
A
#
# COMPACT_ATOMS: atom_id res chain seq x y z
N MET A 1 27.56 -42.53 -7.19
CA MET A 1 26.54 -41.79 -7.97
C MET A 1 26.43 -40.38 -7.36
N PRO A 2 26.70 -39.30 -8.09
CA PRO A 2 26.66 -37.96 -7.53
C PRO A 2 25.22 -37.54 -7.24
N SER A 3 24.95 -37.27 -5.98
CA SER A 3 23.69 -36.69 -5.48
C SER A 3 23.53 -35.30 -6.10
N GLN A 4 22.58 -35.17 -7.04
CA GLN A 4 22.20 -33.88 -7.59
C GLN A 4 21.48 -33.09 -6.49
N LYS A 5 22.18 -32.10 -5.90
CA LYS A 5 21.54 -31.07 -5.08
C LYS A 5 20.50 -30.36 -5.95
N LYS A 6 19.20 -30.55 -5.64
CA LYS A 6 18.12 -29.73 -6.19
C LYS A 6 18.49 -28.25 -5.95
N PRO A 7 18.34 -27.36 -6.93
CA PRO A 7 18.56 -25.94 -6.72
C PRO A 7 17.59 -25.47 -5.63
N ILE A 8 18.15 -24.88 -4.57
CA ILE A 8 17.36 -24.18 -3.55
C ILE A 8 16.71 -23.01 -4.29
N SER A 9 15.41 -23.13 -4.59
CA SER A 9 14.64 -22.08 -5.22
C SER A 9 14.75 -20.82 -4.36
N LYS A 10 15.20 -19.71 -4.95
CA LYS A 10 15.21 -18.39 -4.32
C LYS A 10 13.85 -18.16 -3.62
N PRO A 11 13.81 -17.69 -2.36
CA PRO A 11 12.53 -17.38 -1.74
C PRO A 11 11.80 -16.36 -2.61
N ILE A 12 10.55 -16.67 -2.95
CA ILE A 12 9.66 -15.73 -3.65
C ILE A 12 9.47 -14.57 -2.67
N LYS A 13 10.01 -13.39 -2.97
CA LYS A 13 9.79 -12.20 -2.15
C LYS A 13 8.29 -11.90 -2.21
N ARG A 14 7.59 -12.09 -1.09
CA ARG A 14 6.18 -11.71 -0.97
C ARG A 14 6.08 -10.20 -0.86
N ILE A 15 5.08 -9.62 -1.53
CA ILE A 15 4.78 -8.20 -1.40
C ILE A 15 4.35 -7.93 0.04
N ARG A 16 5.04 -7.00 0.71
CA ARG A 16 4.69 -6.54 2.06
C ARG A 16 3.84 -5.29 1.94
N ILE A 17 2.64 -5.31 2.50
CA ILE A 17 1.66 -4.23 2.38
C ILE A 17 1.17 -3.75 3.75
N LEU A 18 1.32 -2.45 4.00
CA LEU A 18 0.72 -1.76 5.13
C LEU A 18 -0.66 -1.24 4.74
N VAL A 19 -1.71 -1.81 5.34
CA VAL A 19 -3.06 -1.26 5.24
C VAL A 19 -3.23 -0.23 6.36
N ALA A 20 -3.45 1.02 5.98
CA ALA A 20 -3.45 2.16 6.89
C ALA A 20 -4.74 2.97 6.85
N LYS A 21 -5.07 3.55 8.00
CA LYS A 21 -6.13 4.54 8.13
C LYS A 21 -5.59 5.77 8.85
N PRO A 22 -4.94 6.70 8.13
CA PRO A 22 -4.28 7.83 8.76
C PRO A 22 -5.29 8.84 9.31
N GLY A 23 -5.20 9.13 10.62
CA GLY A 23 -6.02 10.14 11.30
C GLY A 23 -7.30 9.59 11.94
N LEU A 24 -8.27 10.48 12.17
CA LEU A 24 -9.49 10.18 12.93
C LEU A 24 -10.61 9.64 12.04
N ASP A 25 -10.34 8.57 11.28
CA ASP A 25 -11.39 7.89 10.50
C ASP A 25 -11.92 6.64 11.22
N GLY A 26 -13.20 6.69 11.60
CA GLY A 26 -13.89 5.59 12.27
C GLY A 26 -14.25 4.40 11.37
N HIS A 27 -14.16 4.53 10.05
CA HIS A 27 -14.69 3.51 9.13
C HIS A 27 -13.68 2.41 8.81
N ASP A 28 -13.74 1.28 9.50
CA ASP A 28 -12.76 0.19 9.41
C ASP A 28 -13.11 -0.89 8.38
N ARG A 29 -14.39 -1.06 8.05
CA ARG A 29 -14.88 -2.14 7.18
C ARG A 29 -14.12 -2.24 5.86
N GLY A 30 -13.89 -1.12 5.18
CA GLY A 30 -13.18 -1.08 3.89
C GLY A 30 -11.73 -1.58 4.04
N ALA A 31 -11.01 -1.04 5.02
CA ALA A 31 -9.64 -1.44 5.32
C ALA A 31 -9.54 -2.92 5.71
N LEU A 32 -10.44 -3.43 6.55
CA LEU A 32 -10.45 -4.85 6.95
C LEU A 32 -10.76 -5.80 5.79
N ILE A 33 -11.62 -5.39 4.84
CA ILE A 33 -11.86 -6.15 3.61
C ILE A 33 -10.59 -6.19 2.77
N LEU A 34 -9.90 -5.04 2.60
CA LEU A 34 -8.63 -4.98 1.87
C LEU A 34 -7.57 -5.86 2.53
N THR A 35 -7.44 -5.82 3.86
CA THR A 35 -6.50 -6.68 4.62
C THR A 35 -6.73 -8.15 4.30
N ARG A 36 -7.98 -8.62 4.31
CA ARG A 36 -8.31 -10.01 3.97
C ARG A 36 -7.99 -10.31 2.51
N ALA A 37 -8.37 -9.43 1.60
CA ALA A 37 -8.16 -9.61 0.17
C ALA A 37 -6.67 -9.72 -0.21
N PHE A 38 -5.82 -8.84 0.34
CA PHE A 38 -4.37 -8.90 0.10
C PHE A 38 -3.73 -10.16 0.68
N ARG A 39 -4.17 -10.58 1.88
CA ARG A 39 -3.69 -11.83 2.48
C ARG A 39 -4.09 -13.04 1.64
N ASP A 40 -5.33 -13.07 1.15
CA ASP A 40 -5.83 -14.16 0.32
C ASP A 40 -5.15 -14.19 -1.06
N ALA A 41 -4.60 -13.05 -1.51
CA ALA A 41 -3.70 -12.95 -2.68
C ALA A 41 -2.24 -13.36 -2.38
N GLY A 42 -1.91 -13.76 -1.15
CA GLY A 42 -0.58 -14.24 -0.78
C GLY A 42 0.42 -13.15 -0.35
N MET A 43 -0.04 -11.91 -0.13
CA MET A 43 0.78 -10.81 0.38
C MET A 43 0.98 -10.91 1.89
N GLU A 44 2.08 -10.33 2.38
CA GLU A 44 2.32 -10.15 3.82
C GLU A 44 1.67 -8.84 4.26
N VAL A 45 0.61 -8.94 5.07
CA VAL A 45 -0.24 -7.80 5.39
C VAL A 45 -0.02 -7.33 6.82
N ILE A 46 0.29 -6.05 6.97
CA ILE A 46 0.35 -5.34 8.24
C ILE A 46 -0.83 -4.37 8.28
N TYR A 47 -1.52 -4.28 9.41
CA TYR A 47 -2.62 -3.33 9.60
C TYR A 47 -2.29 -2.36 10.72
N THR A 48 -2.39 -1.06 10.45
CA THR A 48 -2.01 -0.02 11.43
C THR A 48 -2.91 0.04 12.65
N GLY A 49 -4.09 -0.59 12.59
CA GLY A 49 -5.11 -0.43 13.61
C GLY A 49 -5.88 0.87 13.49
N PHE A 50 -6.55 1.24 14.59
CA PHE A 50 -7.48 2.37 14.64
C PHE A 50 -6.76 3.66 15.04
N LEU A 51 -7.10 4.79 14.41
CA LEU A 51 -6.62 6.14 14.73
C LEU A 51 -5.09 6.33 14.66
N ALA A 52 -4.39 5.59 13.80
CA ALA A 52 -2.97 5.80 13.57
C ALA A 52 -2.72 7.18 12.96
N THR A 53 -1.82 7.98 13.53
CA THR A 53 -1.48 9.29 12.96
C THR A 53 -0.66 9.13 11.67
N PRO A 54 -0.65 10.12 10.76
CA PRO A 54 0.21 10.08 9.58
C PRO A 54 1.70 9.78 9.89
N GLU A 55 2.21 10.29 11.01
CA GLU A 55 3.56 10.04 11.49
C GLU A 55 3.77 8.57 11.89
N GLN A 56 2.80 7.97 12.58
CA GLN A 56 2.85 6.55 12.94
C GLN A 56 2.77 5.67 11.71
N VAL A 57 1.90 5.99 10.75
CA VAL A 57 1.80 5.26 9.48
C VAL A 57 3.12 5.31 8.72
N ALA A 58 3.72 6.50 8.59
CA ALA A 58 5.00 6.65 7.90
C ALA A 58 6.14 5.94 8.63
N GLN A 59 6.18 5.98 9.97
CA GLN A 59 7.18 5.27 10.75
C GLN A 59 7.06 3.75 10.59
N MET A 60 5.84 3.20 10.71
CA MET A 60 5.58 1.77 10.50
C MET A 60 5.94 1.31 9.08
N ALA A 61 5.66 2.13 8.06
CA ALA A 61 6.01 1.77 6.69
C ALA A 61 7.53 1.56 6.51
N ILE A 62 8.35 2.37 7.18
CA ILE A 62 9.81 2.28 7.13
C ILE A 62 10.31 1.13 8.01
N ASP A 63 9.84 1.04 9.25
CA ASP A 63 10.30 0.03 10.21
C ASP A 63 10.00 -1.40 9.74
N GLU A 64 8.87 -1.58 9.05
CA GLU A 64 8.43 -2.88 8.54
C GLU A 64 8.93 -3.19 7.12
N ASP A 65 9.73 -2.30 6.50
CA ASP A 65 10.25 -2.44 5.13
C ASP A 65 9.14 -2.86 4.14
N VAL A 66 8.06 -2.09 4.09
CA VAL A 66 6.89 -2.43 3.26
C VAL A 66 7.12 -2.02 1.81
N ASP A 67 6.64 -2.85 0.88
CA ASP A 67 6.66 -2.51 -0.54
C ASP A 67 5.54 -1.50 -0.89
N VAL A 68 4.43 -1.52 -0.13
CA VAL A 68 3.22 -0.75 -0.40
C VAL A 68 2.56 -0.24 0.88
N VAL A 69 2.03 0.98 0.85
CA VAL A 69 1.08 1.52 1.82
C VAL A 69 -0.27 1.75 1.14
N ALA A 70 -1.27 0.96 1.50
CA ALA A 70 -2.66 1.12 1.06
C ALA A 70 -3.46 1.89 2.11
N MET A 71 -3.79 3.15 1.82
CA MET A 71 -4.51 4.02 2.73
C MET A 71 -6.00 4.05 2.38
N SER A 72 -6.87 4.01 3.41
CA SER A 72 -8.33 4.05 3.23
C SER A 72 -8.94 5.15 4.10
N LEU A 73 -9.68 6.09 3.51
CA LEU A 73 -10.43 7.13 4.24
C LEU A 73 -11.84 7.34 3.69
N LEU A 74 -12.83 7.40 4.59
CA LEU A 74 -14.24 7.65 4.26
C LEU A 74 -14.80 8.96 4.84
N ASN A 75 -13.94 9.78 5.46
CA ASN A 75 -14.32 11.04 6.12
C ASN A 75 -13.93 12.31 5.34
N GLY A 76 -13.47 12.18 4.09
CA GLY A 76 -13.06 13.31 3.24
C GLY A 76 -11.68 13.90 3.54
N ALA A 77 -10.91 13.32 4.47
CA ALA A 77 -9.57 13.81 4.81
C ALA A 77 -8.45 13.34 3.86
N HIS A 78 -8.77 12.71 2.73
CA HIS A 78 -7.78 12.13 1.80
C HIS A 78 -6.80 13.18 1.26
N MET A 79 -7.26 14.40 0.93
CA MET A 79 -6.40 15.48 0.43
C MET A 79 -5.44 16.08 1.47
N THR A 80 -5.60 15.74 2.75
CA THR A 80 -4.71 16.22 3.82
C THR A 80 -3.86 15.08 4.38
N ALA A 81 -4.48 13.96 4.72
CA ALA A 81 -3.82 12.84 5.36
C ALA A 81 -2.91 12.05 4.41
N PHE A 82 -3.36 11.73 3.18
CA PHE A 82 -2.54 10.94 2.25
C PHE A 82 -1.27 11.69 1.83
N PRO A 83 -1.33 12.98 1.44
CA PRO A 83 -0.12 13.71 1.05
C PRO A 83 0.85 13.88 2.22
N LYS A 84 0.32 14.02 3.44
CA LYS A 84 1.15 14.08 4.65
C LYS A 84 1.89 12.77 4.90
N VAL A 85 1.22 11.62 4.79
CA VAL A 85 1.88 10.30 4.86
C VAL A 85 2.95 10.18 3.77
N ALA A 86 2.60 10.51 2.52
CA ALA A 86 3.53 10.43 1.39
C ALA A 86 4.80 11.27 1.61
N LYS A 87 4.62 12.50 2.07
CA LYS A 87 5.73 13.40 2.41
C LYS A 87 6.62 12.81 3.51
N LEU A 88 6.02 12.33 4.60
CA LEU A 88 6.77 11.79 5.75
C LEU A 88 7.54 10.51 5.41
N ILE A 89 6.97 9.65 4.55
CA ILE A 89 7.67 8.46 4.05
C ILE A 89 8.89 8.87 3.22
N ARG A 90 8.74 9.84 2.31
CA ARG A 90 9.85 10.38 1.52
C ARG A 90 10.93 11.01 2.38
N GLU A 91 10.57 11.80 3.39
CA GLU A 91 11.54 12.40 4.33
C GLU A 91 12.35 11.35 5.11
N LYS A 92 11.81 10.13 5.25
CA LYS A 92 12.48 8.98 5.87
C LYS A 92 13.23 8.08 4.87
N GLY A 93 13.29 8.46 3.59
CA GLY A 93 14.00 7.71 2.53
C GLY A 93 13.20 6.57 1.89
N GLY A 94 11.89 6.49 2.11
CA GLY A 94 11.01 5.47 1.53
C GLY A 94 10.50 5.78 0.12
N ASP A 95 11.31 6.37 -0.76
CA ASP A 95 10.89 6.80 -2.10
C ASP A 95 10.43 5.66 -3.03
N ASP A 96 10.79 4.42 -2.71
CA ASP A 96 10.44 3.22 -3.46
C ASP A 96 9.22 2.48 -2.93
N ILE A 97 8.61 3.01 -1.85
CA ILE A 97 7.36 2.51 -1.28
C ILE A 97 6.19 3.03 -2.12
N LEU A 98 5.38 2.11 -2.65
CA LEU A 98 4.19 2.45 -3.42
C LEU A 98 3.09 2.95 -2.48
N LEU A 99 2.41 4.04 -2.85
CA LEU A 99 1.28 4.57 -2.11
C LEU A 99 0.00 4.37 -2.91
N VAL A 100 -1.03 3.83 -2.25
CA VAL A 100 -2.35 3.58 -2.84
C VAL A 100 -3.44 4.27 -2.02
N GLY A 101 -4.38 4.92 -2.71
CA GLY A 101 -5.48 5.66 -2.08
C GLY A 101 -6.81 4.93 -2.23
N GLY A 102 -7.60 4.85 -1.16
CA GLY A 102 -8.92 4.22 -1.18
C GLY A 102 -9.95 4.98 -0.36
N GLY A 103 -11.22 4.75 -0.68
CA GLY A 103 -12.37 5.32 0.04
C GLY A 103 -13.17 6.30 -0.81
N ILE A 104 -13.81 7.29 -0.20
CA ILE A 104 -14.63 8.28 -0.93
C ILE A 104 -13.70 9.41 -1.37
N ILE A 105 -13.23 9.31 -2.61
CA ILE A 105 -12.33 10.28 -3.24
C ILE A 105 -13.06 10.89 -4.45
N PRO A 106 -13.41 12.19 -4.42
CA PRO A 106 -14.00 12.89 -5.57
C PRO A 106 -13.14 12.78 -6.83
N ASP A 107 -13.77 12.72 -8.01
CA ASP A 107 -13.05 12.57 -9.28
C ASP A 107 -12.07 13.73 -9.57
N GLU A 108 -12.36 14.93 -9.06
CA GLU A 108 -11.48 16.10 -9.15
C GLU A 108 -10.21 15.99 -8.30
N ASP A 109 -10.25 15.22 -7.21
CA ASP A 109 -9.13 15.04 -6.28
C ASP A 109 -8.16 13.95 -6.75
N LYS A 110 -8.64 12.93 -7.48
CA LYS A 110 -7.81 11.80 -7.94
C LYS A 110 -6.58 12.28 -8.73
N PRO A 111 -6.68 13.17 -9.73
CA PRO A 111 -5.50 13.64 -10.47
C PRO A 111 -4.51 14.41 -9.60
N LEU A 112 -4.97 15.07 -8.53
CA LEU A 112 -4.11 15.80 -7.60
C LEU A 112 -3.32 14.82 -6.72
N LEU A 113 -3.96 13.75 -6.25
CA LEU A 113 -3.30 12.67 -5.49
C LEU A 113 -2.28 11.91 -6.36
N GLU A 114 -2.63 11.60 -7.61
CA GLU A 114 -1.71 10.94 -8.56
C GLU A 114 -0.44 11.79 -8.79
N LYS A 115 -0.59 13.12 -8.95
CA LYS A 115 0.56 14.05 -9.09
C LYS A 115 1.47 14.07 -7.86
N GLN A 116 0.96 13.66 -6.69
CA GLN A 116 1.72 13.58 -5.45
C GLN A 116 2.33 12.19 -5.21
N GLY A 117 2.16 11.26 -6.16
CA GLY A 117 2.71 9.91 -6.09
C GLY A 117 1.80 8.90 -5.38
N ILE A 118 0.54 9.25 -5.12
CA ILE A 118 -0.46 8.35 -4.57
C ILE A 118 -1.24 7.75 -5.73
N THR A 119 -0.85 6.54 -6.11
CA THR A 119 -1.32 5.86 -7.32
C THR A 119 -2.48 4.94 -7.03
N GLY A 120 -3.47 4.88 -7.93
CA GLY A 120 -4.61 3.99 -7.75
C GLY A 120 -5.53 4.52 -6.65
N ASN A 121 -6.43 5.42 -7.05
CA ASN A 121 -7.41 6.07 -6.18
C ASN A 121 -8.77 5.38 -6.29
N PHE A 122 -8.97 4.34 -5.47
CA PHE A 122 -10.07 3.39 -5.58
C PHE A 122 -11.30 3.78 -4.77
N GLY A 123 -12.40 4.04 -5.47
CA GLY A 123 -13.69 4.40 -4.90
C GLY A 123 -14.52 3.21 -4.39
N PRO A 124 -15.64 3.46 -3.71
CA PRO A 124 -16.59 2.42 -3.33
C PRO A 124 -17.03 1.59 -4.55
N GLY A 125 -17.15 0.27 -4.39
CA GLY A 125 -17.55 -0.65 -5.46
C GLY A 125 -16.41 -1.10 -6.39
N THR A 126 -15.20 -0.57 -6.24
CA THR A 126 -14.04 -1.06 -6.99
C THR A 126 -13.81 -2.56 -6.73
N PRO A 127 -13.70 -3.42 -7.76
CA PRO A 127 -13.42 -4.83 -7.57
C PRO A 127 -12.06 -5.04 -6.90
N LEU A 128 -12.00 -5.89 -5.88
CA LEU A 128 -10.76 -6.18 -5.14
C LEU A 128 -9.64 -6.70 -6.04
N LYS A 129 -9.99 -7.49 -7.06
CA LYS A 129 -9.04 -7.98 -8.08
C LYS A 129 -8.34 -6.84 -8.84
N THR A 130 -9.04 -5.73 -9.08
CA THR A 130 -8.46 -4.55 -9.74
C THR A 130 -7.40 -3.91 -8.86
N ILE A 131 -7.68 -3.76 -7.55
CA ILE A 131 -6.76 -3.18 -6.58
C ILE A 131 -5.52 -4.07 -6.42
N ILE A 132 -5.72 -5.39 -6.29
CA ILE A 132 -4.64 -6.37 -6.19
C ILE A 132 -3.76 -6.34 -7.44
N GLY A 133 -4.36 -6.39 -8.63
CA GLY A 133 -3.61 -6.38 -9.88
C GLY A 133 -2.81 -5.09 -10.08
N HIS A 134 -3.34 -3.94 -9.65
CA HIS A 134 -2.59 -2.67 -9.64
C HIS A 134 -1.33 -2.77 -8.77
N VAL A 135 -1.49 -3.25 -7.53
CA VAL A 135 -0.37 -3.44 -6.60
C VAL A 135 0.69 -4.38 -7.17
N GLU A 136 0.29 -5.55 -7.68
CA GLU A 136 1.21 -6.53 -8.26
C GLU A 136 1.95 -5.97 -9.48
N SER A 137 1.24 -5.26 -10.37
CA SER A 137 1.82 -4.66 -11.57
C SER A 137 2.89 -3.64 -11.22
N VAL A 138 2.57 -2.69 -10.33
CA VAL A 138 3.49 -1.59 -10.01
C VAL A 138 4.73 -2.08 -9.25
N VAL A 139 4.56 -3.01 -8.31
CA VAL A 139 5.70 -3.62 -7.61
C VAL A 139 6.58 -4.42 -8.57
N SER A 140 5.98 -5.19 -9.48
CA SER A 140 6.72 -5.96 -10.51
C SER A 140 7.53 -5.05 -11.46
N GLU A 141 6.95 -3.93 -11.89
CA GLU A 141 7.64 -2.94 -12.72
C GLU A 141 8.81 -2.27 -11.99
N ARG A 142 8.62 -1.89 -10.71
CA ARG A 142 9.67 -1.34 -9.86
C ARG A 142 10.84 -2.31 -9.72
N ASP A 143 10.55 -3.56 -9.39
CA ASP A 143 11.55 -4.61 -9.20
C ASP A 143 12.28 -4.96 -10.50
N SER A 144 11.60 -4.84 -11.65
CA SER A 144 12.22 -5.02 -12.97
C SER A 144 13.17 -3.87 -13.33
N LYS A 145 12.84 -2.62 -12.94
CA LYS A 145 13.71 -1.45 -13.13
C LYS A 145 14.96 -1.50 -12.24
N LYS A 146 14.84 -1.97 -11.00
CA LYS A 146 15.98 -2.13 -10.06
C LYS A 146 16.99 -3.20 -10.49
N LYS A 147 16.61 -4.13 -11.38
CA LYS A 147 17.48 -5.21 -11.89
C LYS A 147 18.30 -4.82 -13.12
N ARG A 148 18.01 -3.67 -13.74
CA ARG A 148 18.76 -3.13 -14.88
C ARG A 148 19.86 -2.21 -14.37
#